data_AF-A0A953ZF70-F1
#
_entry.id   AF-A0A953ZF70-F1
#
_cell.length_a   1.000
_cell.length_b   1.000
_cell.length_c   1.000
_cell.angle_alpha   90.00
_cell.angle_beta   90.00
_cell.angle_gamma   90.00
#
_symmetry.space_group_name_H-M   'P 1'
#
loop_
_entity.id
_entity.type
_entity.pdbx_description
1 polymer ?
#
loop_
_entity_poly.entity_id
_entity_poly.type
_entity_poly.pdbx_seq_one_letter_code
_entity_poly.pdbx_strand_id
1 'polypeptide(L)'
;MIIAKHVSPDGLLELIVARDAEGDYTVGFSPFPWHTHGDILAAVNGGTPEVAVARLIEDVLASCAVLVLSRIDGELCDVWVADDPDDDEASHAAPNETIEKRYWNGCRYE
;
A
#
# COMPACT_ATOMS: atom_id res chain seq x y z
N MET A 1 -3.90 -11.00 14.09
CA MET A 1 -4.72 -11.93 13.28
C MET A 1 -5.04 -11.27 11.95
N ILE A 2 -4.87 -11.97 10.81
CA ILE A 2 -5.37 -11.46 9.52
C ILE A 2 -6.89 -11.53 9.52
N ILE A 3 -7.54 -10.40 9.20
CA ILE A 3 -9.00 -10.28 9.19
C ILE A 3 -9.57 -10.06 7.78
N ALA A 4 -8.76 -9.58 6.83
CA ALA A 4 -9.15 -9.47 5.43
C ALA A 4 -7.93 -9.63 4.49
N LYS A 5 -8.22 -10.07 3.27
CA LYS A 5 -7.27 -10.19 2.17
C LYS A 5 -7.91 -9.75 0.87
N HIS A 6 -7.19 -9.00 0.06
CA HIS A 6 -7.63 -8.59 -1.27
C HIS A 6 -6.50 -8.82 -2.27
N VAL A 7 -6.83 -9.33 -3.44
CA VAL A 7 -5.85 -9.57 -4.52
C VAL A 7 -6.17 -8.64 -5.67
N SER A 8 -5.14 -7.99 -6.24
CA SER A 8 -5.31 -7.11 -7.39
C SER A 8 -5.82 -7.89 -8.61
N PRO A 9 -6.52 -7.26 -9.57
CA PRO A 9 -7.11 -7.96 -10.71
C PRO A 9 -6.09 -8.73 -11.57
N ASP A 10 -4.84 -8.28 -11.61
CA ASP A 10 -3.73 -8.94 -12.29
C ASP A 10 -3.03 -10.02 -11.46
N GLY A 11 -3.45 -10.24 -10.22
CA GLY A 11 -2.90 -11.23 -9.30
C GLY A 11 -1.54 -10.86 -8.70
N LEU A 12 -1.01 -9.67 -8.99
CA LEU A 12 0.35 -9.28 -8.60
C LEU A 12 0.46 -8.86 -7.14
N LEU A 13 -0.58 -8.22 -6.59
CA LEU A 13 -0.56 -7.62 -5.25
C LEU A 13 -1.58 -8.30 -4.35
N GLU A 14 -1.18 -8.59 -3.11
CA GLU A 14 -2.09 -9.04 -2.05
C GLU A 14 -2.09 -8.00 -0.92
N LEU A 15 -3.17 -7.24 -0.77
CA LEU A 15 -3.39 -6.33 0.35
C LEU A 15 -3.89 -7.14 1.55
N ILE A 16 -3.20 -7.02 2.69
CA ILE A 16 -3.52 -7.69 3.94
C ILE A 16 -3.98 -6.68 4.97
N VAL A 17 -5.07 -7.00 5.65
CA VAL A 17 -5.54 -6.28 6.82
C VAL A 17 -5.45 -7.21 8.02
N ALA A 18 -4.73 -6.80 9.04
CA ALA A 18 -4.61 -7.53 10.28
C ALA A 18 -5.03 -6.68 11.47
N ARG A 19 -5.35 -7.36 12.57
CA ARG A 19 -5.67 -6.75 13.86
C ARG A 19 -4.82 -7.39 14.95
N ASP A 20 -4.17 -6.59 15.79
CA ASP A 20 -3.34 -7.09 16.87
C ASP A 20 -4.17 -7.45 18.13
N ALA A 21 -3.49 -7.83 19.21
CA ALA A 21 -4.12 -8.20 20.48
C ALA A 21 -4.64 -7.00 21.28
N GLU A 22 -4.10 -5.82 21.03
CA GLU A 22 -4.51 -4.55 21.66
C GLU A 22 -5.71 -3.93 20.93
N GLY A 23 -6.02 -4.45 19.74
CA GLY A 23 -7.17 -4.12 18.94
C GLY A 23 -6.89 -3.11 17.83
N ASP A 24 -5.63 -2.72 17.62
CA ASP A 24 -5.21 -1.85 16.52
C ASP A 24 -5.10 -2.62 15.20
N TYR A 25 -5.16 -1.89 14.10
CA TYR A 25 -5.17 -2.42 12.76
C TYR A 25 -3.82 -2.22 12.08
N THR A 26 -3.42 -3.15 11.22
CA THR A 26 -2.33 -2.94 10.28
C THR A 26 -2.79 -3.24 8.86
N VAL A 27 -2.32 -2.42 7.91
CA VAL A 27 -2.60 -2.56 6.48
C VAL A 27 -1.29 -2.56 5.73
N GLY A 28 -1.05 -3.57 4.90
CA GLY A 28 0.18 -3.67 4.10
C GLY A 28 0.02 -4.64 2.94
N PHE A 29 1.08 -4.79 2.14
CA PHE A 29 1.09 -5.71 1.00
C PHE A 29 1.93 -6.96 1.31
N SER A 30 1.40 -8.14 1.04
CA SER A 30 2.11 -9.41 1.20
C SER A 30 2.88 -9.76 -0.09
N PRO A 31 4.13 -10.24 -0.02
CA PRO A 31 4.93 -10.53 1.18
C PRO A 31 5.86 -9.37 1.63
N PHE A 32 5.52 -8.14 1.28
CA PHE A 32 6.40 -6.98 1.40
C PHE A 32 6.43 -6.40 2.83
N PRO A 33 7.54 -5.74 3.22
CA PRO A 33 7.70 -5.24 4.58
C PRO A 33 6.82 -4.03 4.90
N TRP A 34 6.45 -3.24 3.88
CA TRP A 34 5.67 -2.03 4.09
C TRP A 34 4.28 -2.33 4.64
N HIS A 35 3.95 -1.62 5.72
CA HIS A 35 2.62 -1.56 6.29
C HIS A 35 2.46 -0.26 7.07
N THR A 36 1.21 0.13 7.29
CA THR A 36 0.83 1.24 8.17
C THR A 36 -0.08 0.74 9.28
N HIS A 37 -0.16 1.52 10.36
CA HIS A 37 -0.99 1.24 11.53
C HIS A 37 -2.24 2.10 11.54
N GLY A 38 -3.32 1.57 12.12
CA GLY A 38 -4.61 2.24 12.17
C GLY A 38 -4.57 3.48 13.05
N ASP A 39 -3.85 3.45 14.17
CA ASP A 39 -3.65 4.61 15.04
C ASP A 39 -2.89 5.75 14.35
N ILE A 40 -1.84 5.43 13.58
CA ILE A 40 -1.09 6.37 12.76
C ILE A 40 -2.01 6.97 11.70
N LEU A 41 -2.74 6.13 10.95
CA LEU A 41 -3.69 6.61 9.93
C LEU A 41 -4.76 7.52 10.54
N ALA A 42 -5.29 7.18 11.71
CA ALA A 42 -6.28 8.00 12.39
C ALA A 42 -5.70 9.33 12.89
N ALA A 43 -4.44 9.35 13.32
CA ALA A 43 -3.76 10.57 13.73
C ALA A 43 -3.53 11.52 12.55
N VAL A 44 -3.21 10.99 11.37
CA VAL A 44 -2.97 11.78 10.14
C VAL A 44 -4.28 12.22 9.47
N ASN A 45 -5.23 11.30 9.30
CA ASN A 45 -6.44 11.51 8.49
C ASN A 45 -7.69 11.84 9.33
N GLY A 46 -7.57 11.77 10.65
CA GLY A 46 -8.68 11.94 11.60
C GLY A 46 -9.60 10.71 11.69
N GLY A 47 -10.46 10.72 12.73
CA GLY A 47 -11.41 9.63 12.99
C GLY A 47 -10.87 8.59 13.96
N THR A 48 -11.37 7.35 13.83
CA THR A 48 -10.88 6.19 14.60
C THR A 48 -9.98 5.32 13.72
N PRO A 49 -9.09 4.49 14.31
CA PRO A 49 -8.26 3.54 13.57
C PRO A 49 -9.03 2.70 12.56
N GLU A 50 -10.19 2.18 12.98
CA GLU A 50 -11.07 1.37 12.13
C GLU A 50 -11.58 2.14 10.90
N VAL A 51 -12.02 3.39 11.09
CA VAL A 51 -12.54 4.22 10.00
C VAL A 51 -11.41 4.64 9.05
N ALA A 52 -10.24 5.00 9.60
CA ALA A 52 -9.11 5.42 8.79
C ALA A 52 -8.57 4.26 7.93
N VAL A 53 -8.49 3.05 8.51
CA VAL A 53 -8.14 1.83 7.76
C VAL A 53 -9.19 1.49 6.70
N ALA A 54 -10.48 1.55 7.02
CA ALA A 54 -11.54 1.25 6.06
C ALA A 54 -11.46 2.18 4.83
N ARG A 55 -11.17 3.47 5.04
CA ARG A 55 -10.99 4.44 3.95
C ARG A 55 -9.77 4.12 3.09
N LEU A 56 -8.62 3.82 3.71
CA LEU A 56 -7.43 3.44 2.95
C LEU A 56 -7.70 2.21 2.07
N ILE A 57 -8.36 1.20 2.62
CA ILE A 57 -8.74 0.00 1.86
C ILE A 57 -9.67 0.37 0.70
N GLU A 58 -10.69 1.20 0.95
CA GLU A 58 -11.59 1.68 -0.09
C GLU A 58 -10.82 2.40 -1.20
N ASP A 59 -9.94 3.33 -0.86
CA ASP A 59 -9.15 4.11 -1.82
C ASP A 59 -8.23 3.22 -2.65
N VAL A 60 -7.58 2.22 -2.05
CA VAL A 60 -6.78 1.23 -2.78
C VAL A 60 -7.68 0.44 -3.73
N LEU A 61 -8.73 -0.20 -3.23
CA LEU A 61 -9.58 -1.09 -4.04
C LEU A 61 -10.34 -0.35 -5.15
N ALA A 62 -10.71 0.90 -4.92
CA ALA A 62 -11.36 1.77 -5.89
C ALA A 62 -10.39 2.39 -6.91
N SER A 63 -9.08 2.10 -6.81
CA SER A 63 -8.04 2.69 -7.67
C SER A 63 -7.95 4.22 -7.54
N CYS A 64 -8.17 4.74 -6.33
CA CYS A 64 -7.99 6.15 -5.97
C CYS A 64 -6.61 6.40 -5.33
N ALA A 65 -6.05 5.41 -4.64
CA ALA A 65 -4.69 5.48 -4.09
C ALA A 65 -3.65 5.05 -5.13
N VAL A 66 -2.55 5.82 -5.22
CA VAL A 66 -1.39 5.47 -6.05
C VAL A 66 -0.49 4.53 -5.28
N LEU A 67 -0.12 3.42 -5.91
CA LEU A 67 0.78 2.42 -5.40
C LEU A 67 2.13 2.57 -6.06
N VAL A 68 3.18 2.53 -5.27
CA VAL A 68 4.56 2.52 -5.75
C VAL A 68 5.09 1.10 -5.61
N LEU A 69 5.67 0.58 -6.69
CA LEU A 69 6.26 -0.74 -6.79
C LEU A 69 7.76 -0.56 -7.04
N SER A 70 8.58 -1.07 -6.13
CA SER A 70 10.03 -1.15 -6.33
C SER A 70 10.41 -2.54 -6.83
N ARG A 71 11.19 -2.57 -7.91
CA ARG A 71 11.78 -3.81 -8.42
C ARG A 71 13.29 -3.72 -8.45
N ILE A 72 13.97 -4.71 -7.90
CA ILE A 72 15.43 -4.83 -7.96
C ILE A 72 15.75 -5.99 -8.90
N ASP A 73 16.56 -5.73 -9.94
CA ASP A 73 16.89 -6.71 -10.98
C ASP A 73 15.63 -7.36 -11.62
N GLY A 74 14.53 -6.59 -11.69
CA GLY A 74 13.24 -6.99 -12.26
C GLY A 74 12.30 -7.75 -11.31
N GLU A 75 12.78 -8.17 -10.13
CA GLU A 75 11.96 -8.82 -9.10
C GLU A 75 11.23 -7.77 -8.26
N LEU A 76 9.93 -7.96 -8.01
CA LEU A 76 9.18 -7.06 -7.12
C LEU A 76 9.64 -7.26 -5.68
N CYS A 77 10.24 -6.22 -5.09
CA CYS A 77 10.85 -6.29 -3.77
C CYS A 77 10.09 -5.51 -2.69
N ASP A 78 9.36 -4.45 -3.08
CA ASP A 78 8.55 -3.68 -2.14
C ASP A 78 7.36 -3.00 -2.83
N VAL A 79 6.31 -2.76 -2.06
CA VAL A 79 5.07 -2.10 -2.50
C VAL A 79 4.51 -1.25 -1.38
N TRP A 80 4.21 0.01 -1.66
CA TRP A 80 3.61 0.93 -0.70
C TRP A 80 2.57 1.85 -1.34
N VAL A 81 1.74 2.46 -0.51
CA VAL A 81 0.86 3.55 -0.93
C VAL A 81 1.66 4.85 -0.92
N ALA A 82 1.62 5.61 -2.01
CA ALA A 82 2.31 6.91 -2.09
C ALA A 82 1.64 7.92 -1.13
N ASP A 83 2.45 8.64 -0.36
CA ASP A 83 1.98 9.75 0.47
C ASP A 83 1.65 10.97 -0.40
N ASP A 84 2.54 11.30 -1.35
CA ASP A 84 2.32 12.25 -2.44
C ASP A 84 2.51 11.51 -3.78
N PRO A 85 1.47 11.41 -4.62
CA PRO A 85 1.58 10.68 -5.87
C PRO A 85 2.49 11.39 -6.90
N ASP A 86 2.82 12.67 -6.73
CA ASP A 86 3.67 13.44 -7.64
C ASP A 86 5.14 13.49 -7.21
N ASP A 87 5.51 12.89 -6.07
CA ASP A 87 6.90 12.77 -5.65
C ASP A 87 7.74 11.96 -6.67
N ASP A 88 9.03 12.25 -6.77
CA ASP A 88 9.96 11.53 -7.66
C ASP A 88 10.76 10.49 -6.87
N GLU A 89 10.13 9.38 -6.47
CA GLU A 89 10.79 8.28 -5.75
C GLU A 89 11.84 7.58 -6.62
N ALA A 90 11.71 7.66 -7.95
CA ALA A 90 12.71 7.13 -8.87
C ALA A 90 14.07 7.85 -8.73
N SER A 91 14.09 9.10 -8.25
CA SER A 91 15.33 9.82 -7.95
C SER A 91 16.15 9.20 -6.82
N HIS A 92 15.52 8.38 -5.97
CA HIS A 92 16.15 7.68 -4.85
C HIS A 92 16.52 6.22 -5.18
N ALA A 93 16.15 5.74 -6.37
CA ALA A 93 16.35 4.35 -6.77
C ALA A 93 17.84 4.00 -6.94
N ALA A 94 18.22 2.80 -6.52
CA ALA A 94 19.52 2.23 -6.85
C ALA A 94 19.67 2.00 -8.38
N PRO A 95 20.89 1.88 -8.93
CA PRO A 95 21.08 1.70 -10.37
C PRO A 95 20.43 0.45 -10.99
N ASN A 96 20.18 -0.59 -10.20
CA ASN A 96 19.48 -1.82 -10.59
C ASN A 96 18.02 -1.86 -10.10
N GLU A 97 17.54 -0.76 -9.54
CA GLU A 97 16.18 -0.61 -9.03
C GLU A 97 15.35 0.18 -10.04
N THR A 98 14.11 -0.27 -10.26
CA THR A 98 13.12 0.46 -11.04
C THR A 98 11.91 0.72 -10.18
N ILE A 99 11.43 1.97 -10.21
CA ILE A 99 10.21 2.39 -9.54
C ILE A 99 9.09 2.53 -10.56
N GLU A 100 7.96 1.90 -10.25
CA GLU A 100 6.72 1.97 -11.03
C GLU A 100 5.60 2.55 -10.14
N LYS A 101 4.85 3.53 -10.64
CA LYS A 101 3.61 3.99 -10.03
C LYS A 101 2.41 3.47 -10.80
N ARG A 102 1.44 2.92 -10.08
CA ARG A 102 0.22 2.37 -10.66
C ARG A 102 -0.94 2.40 -9.67
N TYR A 103 -2.15 2.19 -10.17
CA TYR A 103 -3.32 1.95 -9.36
C TYR A 103 -3.57 0.46 -9.13
N TRP A 104 -4.47 0.14 -8.21
CA TRP A 104 -4.86 -1.23 -7.88
C TRP A 104 -5.39 -2.02 -9.08
N ASN A 105 -6.10 -1.38 -10.01
CA ASN A 105 -6.59 -2.01 -11.23
C ASN A 105 -5.49 -2.32 -12.27
N GLY A 106 -4.23 -1.96 -12.01
CA GLY A 106 -3.09 -2.18 -12.89
C GLY A 106 -2.85 -1.06 -13.92
N CYS A 107 -3.68 -0.02 -13.96
CA CYS A 107 -3.41 1.17 -14.76
C CYS A 107 -2.20 1.92 -14.20
N ARG A 108 -1.31 2.36 -15.09
CA ARG A 108 -0.16 3.19 -14.73
C ARG A 108 -0.63 4.56 -14.24
N TYR A 109 0.09 5.11 -13.26
CA TYR A 109 -0.02 6.52 -12.87
C TYR A 109 0.90 7.36 -13.78
N GLU A 110 0.34 8.38 -14.45
CA GLU A 110 1.04 9.26 -15.41
C GLU A 110 1.05 10.71 -14.93
#